data_AF-A0A8J8HS25-F1
#
_entry.id   AF-A0A8J8HS25-F1
#
_cell.length_a   1.000
_cell.length_b   1.000
_cell.length_c   1.000
_cell.angle_alpha   90.00
_cell.angle_beta   90.00
_cell.angle_gamma   90.00
#
_symmetry.space_group_name_H-M   'P 1'
#
loop_
_entity.id
_entity.type
_entity.pdbx_description
1 polymer ?
#
loop_
_entity_poly.entity_id
_entity_poly.type
_entity_poly.pdbx_seq_one_letter_code
_entity_poly.pdbx_strand_id
1 'polypeptide(L)'
;MALSGDLATMGLEDIFQWLAVGKKTGVLELKGPLHTKRVAFHEGRITSIWSSDPREYLGQYLLAFNRITEEQLRDALATQEDEQQLLGRILINRQLVTEAEIRRIVQLKVEESIFDTFLWNVGSFEFHDGAASHQKSMLLSLDVTGIVLEGARRLDDWKRIRRVIKGGDAVLSAISEAIAERLPLAPEDADILARLDGTKRVDQLVIDMRTPEYKINKLLFDLHEKGLVRIVNAGGNLGENPSLQLQRARALVEKQKLQEAQEELRRILKDQPRHLDANKMMAVVQDLLEEKKLDQDLVPELAVSLDELMTTNLGPNEAFLASRVNGLWTIRDILSIAPFEPNECLGIFSKLLKRGILKTTKPAQGGDQLGFQR
;
A
#
# COMPACT_ATOMS: atom_id res chain seq x y z
N MET A 1 -16.30 -5.84 -20.55
CA MET A 1 -15.25 -6.85 -20.25
C MET A 1 -14.32 -6.21 -19.22
N ALA A 2 -13.98 -6.93 -18.16
CA ALA A 2 -12.99 -6.42 -17.19
C ALA A 2 -11.58 -6.63 -17.77
N LEU A 3 -10.75 -5.59 -17.76
CA LEU A 3 -9.33 -5.70 -18.07
C LEU A 3 -8.58 -5.83 -16.75
N SER A 4 -7.81 -6.89 -16.56
CA SER A 4 -6.98 -7.07 -15.37
C SER A 4 -5.59 -7.56 -15.73
N GLY A 5 -4.63 -7.33 -14.82
CA GLY A 5 -3.25 -7.74 -15.01
C GLY A 5 -2.34 -7.20 -13.92
N ASP A 6 -1.03 -7.32 -14.16
CA ASP A 6 0.01 -6.87 -13.23
C ASP A 6 0.70 -5.61 -13.73
N LEU A 7 1.01 -4.69 -12.81
CA LEU A 7 1.70 -3.43 -13.10
C LEU A 7 3.13 -3.65 -13.62
N ALA A 8 3.71 -4.83 -13.39
CA ALA A 8 5.00 -5.23 -13.95
C ALA A 8 4.93 -5.54 -15.46
N THR A 9 3.74 -5.89 -15.99
CA THR A 9 3.53 -6.26 -17.39
C THR A 9 3.01 -5.10 -18.23
N MET A 10 2.17 -4.25 -17.65
CA MET A 10 1.61 -3.06 -18.27
C MET A 10 1.75 -1.91 -17.26
N GLY A 11 2.56 -0.91 -17.60
CA GLY A 11 2.81 0.22 -16.72
C GLY A 11 1.56 1.09 -16.55
N LEU A 12 1.51 1.86 -15.46
CA LEU A 12 0.39 2.78 -15.21
C LEU A 12 0.21 3.81 -16.33
N GLU A 13 1.31 4.25 -16.95
CA GLU A 13 1.30 5.12 -18.12
C GLU A 13 0.43 4.54 -19.24
N ASP A 14 0.68 3.28 -19.62
CA ASP A 14 -0.05 2.58 -20.68
C ASP A 14 -1.51 2.34 -20.29
N ILE A 15 -1.76 1.95 -19.04
CA ILE A 15 -3.12 1.68 -18.54
C ILE A 15 -3.96 2.96 -18.62
N PHE A 16 -3.43 4.06 -18.10
CA PHE A 16 -4.12 5.34 -18.10
C PHE A 16 -4.35 5.85 -19.52
N GLN A 17 -3.34 5.75 -20.40
CA GLN A 17 -3.48 6.16 -21.79
C GLN A 17 -4.50 5.31 -22.55
N TRP A 18 -4.52 3.99 -22.33
CA TRP A 18 -5.52 3.10 -22.92
C TRP A 18 -6.94 3.48 -22.50
N LEU A 19 -7.16 3.78 -21.22
CA LEU A 19 -8.45 4.26 -20.69
C LEU A 19 -8.85 5.60 -21.31
N ALA A 20 -7.90 6.52 -21.47
CA ALA A 20 -8.13 7.84 -22.05
C ALA A 20 -8.48 7.78 -23.54
N VAL A 21 -7.65 7.12 -24.34
CA VAL A 21 -7.85 6.96 -25.79
C VAL A 21 -9.14 6.19 -26.08
N GLY A 22 -9.42 5.15 -25.30
CA GLY A 22 -10.63 4.36 -25.39
C GLY A 22 -11.88 5.06 -24.85
N LYS A 23 -11.77 6.31 -24.36
CA LYS A 23 -12.83 7.09 -23.70
C LYS A 23 -13.62 6.27 -22.67
N LYS A 24 -12.92 5.44 -21.91
CA LYS A 24 -13.53 4.48 -21.00
C LYS A 24 -14.22 5.20 -19.84
N THR A 25 -15.36 4.65 -19.42
CA THR A 25 -16.08 5.07 -18.22
C THR A 25 -16.17 3.89 -17.28
N GLY A 26 -15.69 4.05 -16.05
CA GLY A 26 -15.60 2.95 -15.10
C GLY A 26 -14.62 3.23 -13.98
N VAL A 27 -14.23 2.19 -13.24
CA VAL A 27 -13.31 2.32 -12.11
C VAL A 27 -12.11 1.42 -12.34
N LEU A 28 -10.92 2.01 -12.28
CA LEU A 28 -9.65 1.29 -12.22
C LEU A 28 -9.30 1.05 -10.75
N GLU A 29 -9.36 -0.20 -10.31
CA GLU A 29 -8.84 -0.63 -9.02
C GLU A 29 -7.36 -0.98 -9.18
N LEU A 30 -6.52 -0.37 -8.35
CA LEU A 30 -5.09 -0.59 -8.25
C LEU A 30 -4.81 -1.19 -6.87
N LYS A 31 -4.33 -2.43 -6.84
CA LYS A 31 -3.91 -3.11 -5.62
C LYS A 31 -2.40 -3.02 -5.53
N GLY A 32 -1.96 -2.00 -4.81
CA GLY A 32 -0.55 -1.81 -4.51
C GLY A 32 -0.13 -2.66 -3.34
N PRO A 33 1.16 -2.65 -3.00
CA PRO A 33 1.65 -3.61 -2.02
C PRO A 33 1.30 -3.27 -0.56
N LEU A 34 0.60 -2.15 -0.31
CA LEU A 34 0.08 -1.77 1.01
C LEU A 34 -1.32 -1.18 0.99
N HIS A 35 -1.58 -0.41 -0.06
CA HIS A 35 -2.80 0.35 -0.17
C HIS A 35 -3.45 0.03 -1.49
N THR A 36 -4.77 0.03 -1.46
CA THR A 36 -5.60 -0.07 -2.65
C THR A 36 -6.04 1.32 -3.02
N LYS A 37 -5.99 1.66 -4.31
CA LYS A 37 -6.55 2.89 -4.85
C LYS A 37 -7.60 2.56 -5.90
N ARG A 38 -8.63 3.38 -5.99
CA ARG A 38 -9.70 3.26 -6.99
C ARG A 38 -9.83 4.58 -7.72
N VAL A 39 -9.48 4.58 -9.00
CA VAL A 39 -9.51 5.76 -9.85
C VAL A 39 -10.76 5.69 -10.74
N ALA A 40 -11.63 6.68 -10.62
CA ALA A 40 -12.85 6.73 -11.41
C ALA A 40 -12.63 7.52 -12.70
N PHE A 41 -12.99 6.90 -13.83
CA PHE A 41 -12.91 7.48 -15.16
C PHE A 41 -14.30 7.74 -15.73
N HIS A 42 -14.44 8.84 -16.46
CA HIS A 42 -15.61 9.17 -17.27
C HIS A 42 -15.16 9.74 -18.61
N GLU A 43 -15.58 9.11 -19.70
CA GLU A 43 -15.17 9.47 -21.07
C GLU A 43 -13.65 9.63 -21.23
N GLY A 44 -12.87 8.77 -20.56
CA GLY A 44 -11.41 8.80 -20.59
C GLY A 44 -10.77 9.90 -19.74
N ARG A 45 -11.54 10.59 -18.89
CA ARG A 45 -11.05 11.62 -17.96
C ARG A 45 -11.17 11.17 -16.51
N ILE A 46 -10.26 11.64 -15.66
CA ILE A 46 -10.27 11.27 -14.23
C ILE A 46 -11.23 12.17 -13.47
N THR A 47 -12.11 11.56 -12.68
CA THR A 47 -13.16 12.27 -11.94
C THR A 47 -12.99 12.20 -10.42
N SER A 48 -12.45 11.11 -9.91
CA SER A 48 -12.16 10.97 -8.47
C SER A 48 -11.14 9.87 -8.20
N ILE A 49 -10.58 9.89 -6.98
CA ILE A 49 -9.78 8.79 -6.46
C ILE A 49 -10.16 8.50 -5.00
N TRP A 50 -10.32 7.21 -4.71
CA TRP A 50 -10.35 6.68 -3.36
C TRP A 50 -9.04 5.96 -3.06
N SER A 51 -8.60 6.01 -1.81
CA SER A 51 -7.38 5.36 -1.32
C SER A 51 -7.64 4.76 0.04
N SER A 52 -7.06 3.60 0.31
CA SER A 52 -7.09 2.98 1.64
C SER A 52 -6.06 3.57 2.60
N ASP A 53 -5.18 4.47 2.15
CA ASP A 53 -4.21 5.16 3.01
C ASP A 53 -4.90 6.31 3.77
N PRO A 54 -4.98 6.27 5.12
CA PRO A 54 -5.58 7.34 5.90
C PRO A 54 -4.92 8.71 5.72
N ARG A 55 -3.63 8.75 5.37
CA ARG A 55 -2.88 9.99 5.11
C ARG A 55 -3.39 10.71 3.87
N GLU A 56 -4.01 9.96 2.94
CA GLU A 56 -4.54 10.51 1.70
C GLU A 56 -5.98 11.01 1.82
N TYR A 57 -6.59 10.96 3.01
CA TYR A 57 -7.97 11.40 3.22
C TYR A 57 -8.11 12.91 3.08
N LEU A 58 -9.27 13.38 2.59
CA LEU A 58 -9.54 14.80 2.36
C LEU A 58 -9.31 15.66 3.61
N GLY A 59 -9.72 15.17 4.79
CA GLY A 59 -9.51 15.88 6.06
C GLY A 59 -8.04 16.16 6.35
N GLN A 60 -7.14 15.22 6.03
CA GLN A 60 -5.71 15.38 6.24
C GLN A 60 -5.12 16.47 5.35
N TYR A 61 -5.56 16.54 4.09
CA TYR A 61 -5.17 17.64 3.21
C TYR A 61 -5.71 18.99 3.70
N LEU A 62 -6.95 19.05 4.18
CA LEU A 62 -7.51 20.31 4.68
C LEU A 62 -6.80 20.82 5.93
N LEU A 63 -6.37 19.92 6.83
CA LEU A 63 -5.49 20.25 7.95
C LEU A 63 -4.12 20.71 7.45
N ALA A 64 -3.51 19.96 6.53
CA ALA A 64 -2.19 20.27 5.97
C ALA A 64 -2.15 21.69 5.39
N PHE A 65 -3.21 22.11 4.69
CA PHE A 65 -3.31 23.43 4.08
C PHE A 65 -3.92 24.52 4.97
N ASN A 66 -4.04 24.28 6.29
CA ASN A 66 -4.62 25.20 7.27
C ASN A 66 -6.03 25.70 6.91
N ARG A 67 -6.82 24.87 6.22
CA ARG A 67 -8.21 25.22 5.84
C ARG A 67 -9.20 24.90 6.94
N ILE A 68 -8.88 23.95 7.79
CA ILE A 68 -9.66 23.58 8.98
C ILE A 68 -8.73 23.27 10.15
N THR A 69 -9.26 23.29 11.37
CA THR A 69 -8.59 22.82 12.58
C THR A 69 -8.91 21.36 12.87
N GLU A 70 -8.15 20.71 13.76
CA GLU A 70 -8.44 19.33 14.20
C GLU A 70 -9.81 19.20 14.87
N GLU A 71 -10.21 20.21 15.64
CA GLU A 71 -11.52 20.29 16.28
C GLU A 71 -12.64 20.35 15.22
N GLN A 72 -12.51 21.26 14.25
CA GLN A 72 -13.46 21.38 13.15
C GLN A 72 -13.56 20.11 12.31
N LEU A 73 -12.44 19.42 12.07
CA LEU A 73 -12.44 18.14 11.37
C LEU A 73 -13.17 17.06 12.17
N ARG A 74 -12.91 16.97 13.48
CA ARG A 74 -13.55 16.01 14.38
C ARG A 74 -15.07 16.20 14.39
N ASP A 75 -15.53 17.43 14.54
CA ASP A 75 -16.96 17.76 14.56
C ASP A 75 -17.64 17.49 13.22
N ALA A 76 -16.92 17.69 12.11
CA ALA A 76 -17.44 17.41 10.77
C ALA A 76 -17.53 15.89 10.50
N LEU A 77 -16.57 15.10 11.01
CA LEU A 77 -16.59 13.64 10.92
C LEU A 77 -17.72 13.03 11.76
N ALA A 78 -17.98 13.54 12.96
CA ALA A 78 -19.12 13.09 13.78
C ALA A 78 -20.45 13.24 13.03
N THR A 79 -20.66 14.39 12.39
CA THR A 79 -21.88 14.64 11.61
C THR A 79 -21.94 13.86 10.30
N GLN A 80 -20.79 13.49 9.72
CA GLN A 80 -20.74 12.62 8.55
C GLN A 80 -21.31 11.22 8.87
N GLU A 81 -21.02 10.68 10.05
CA GLU A 81 -21.55 9.39 10.49
C GLU A 81 -23.08 9.42 10.63
N ASP A 82 -23.62 10.50 11.20
CA ASP A 82 -25.05 10.70 11.43
C ASP A 82 -25.84 10.98 10.14
N GLU A 83 -25.32 11.83 9.26
CA GLU A 83 -26.07 12.35 8.10
C GLU A 83 -25.73 11.65 6.77
N GLN A 84 -24.72 10.77 6.75
CA GLN A 84 -24.23 10.08 5.53
C GLN A 84 -23.90 11.03 4.36
N GLN A 85 -23.50 12.27 4.68
CA GLN A 85 -23.08 13.27 3.69
C GLN A 85 -21.58 13.22 3.43
N LEU A 86 -21.14 13.72 2.27
CA LEU A 86 -19.71 13.87 1.96
C LEU A 86 -19.07 14.94 2.86
N LEU A 87 -17.92 14.66 3.46
CA LEU A 87 -17.17 15.59 4.33
C LEU A 87 -17.05 16.99 3.73
N GLY A 88 -16.70 17.10 2.44
CA GLY A 88 -16.57 18.39 1.77
C GLY A 88 -17.87 19.21 1.77
N ARG A 89 -19.04 18.57 1.63
CA ARG A 89 -20.33 19.25 1.68
C ARG A 89 -20.66 19.74 3.09
N ILE A 90 -20.38 18.93 4.10
CA ILE A 90 -20.58 19.30 5.51
C ILE A 90 -19.76 20.56 5.84
N LEU A 91 -18.49 20.59 5.43
CA LEU A 91 -17.61 21.72 5.67
C LEU A 91 -18.05 22.99 4.92
N ILE A 92 -18.58 22.85 3.69
CA ILE A 92 -19.15 23.98 2.93
C ILE A 92 -20.44 24.49 3.60
N ASN A 93 -21.35 23.60 3.99
CA ASN A 93 -22.61 23.97 4.64
C ASN A 93 -22.39 24.71 5.96
N ARG A 94 -21.33 24.32 6.69
CA ARG A 94 -20.88 25.00 7.91
C ARG A 94 -20.07 26.27 7.67
N GLN A 95 -19.88 26.67 6.41
CA GLN A 95 -19.12 27.85 6.00
C GLN A 95 -17.67 27.86 6.50
N LEU A 96 -17.11 26.67 6.77
CA LEU A 96 -15.71 26.51 7.20
C LEU A 96 -14.74 26.62 6.02
N VAL A 97 -15.21 26.23 4.83
CA VAL A 97 -14.44 26.25 3.58
C VAL A 97 -15.36 26.57 2.41
N THR A 98 -14.83 27.20 1.38
CA THR A 98 -15.58 27.46 0.15
C THR A 98 -15.54 26.26 -0.80
N GLU A 99 -16.50 26.20 -1.72
CA GLU A 99 -16.51 25.16 -2.76
C GLU A 99 -15.28 25.23 -3.66
N ALA A 100 -14.77 26.43 -3.94
CA ALA A 100 -13.56 26.63 -4.74
C ALA A 100 -12.31 26.07 -4.02
N GLU A 101 -12.19 26.27 -2.71
CA GLU A 101 -11.11 25.70 -1.91
C GLU A 101 -11.19 24.18 -1.84
N ILE A 102 -12.39 23.62 -1.63
CA ILE A 102 -12.60 22.18 -1.66
C ILE A 102 -12.19 21.60 -3.02
N ARG A 103 -12.64 22.19 -4.13
CA ARG A 103 -12.25 21.73 -5.47
C ARG A 103 -10.74 21.73 -5.66
N ARG A 104 -10.04 22.80 -5.25
CA ARG A 104 -8.58 22.89 -5.36
C ARG A 104 -7.86 21.83 -4.53
N ILE A 105 -8.32 21.59 -3.30
CA ILE A 105 -7.72 20.59 -2.41
C ILE A 105 -8.00 19.16 -2.90
N VAL A 106 -9.22 18.88 -3.37
CA VAL A 106 -9.55 17.57 -3.95
C VAL A 106 -8.73 17.33 -5.22
N GLN A 107 -8.54 18.34 -6.07
CA GLN A 107 -7.68 18.22 -7.25
C GLN A 107 -6.25 17.83 -6.86
N LEU A 108 -5.65 18.56 -5.92
CA LEU A 108 -4.31 18.25 -5.44
C LEU A 108 -4.22 16.84 -4.83
N LYS A 109 -5.19 16.46 -4.01
CA LYS A 109 -5.29 15.10 -3.44
C LYS A 109 -5.36 14.05 -4.55
N VAL A 110 -6.14 14.28 -5.60
CA VAL A 110 -6.26 13.35 -6.73
C VAL A 110 -4.93 13.20 -7.45
N GLU A 111 -4.30 14.31 -7.80
CA GLU A 111 -3.00 14.35 -8.47
C GLU A 111 -1.91 13.64 -7.66
N GLU A 112 -1.70 14.02 -6.39
CA GLU A 112 -0.66 13.43 -5.54
C GLU A 112 -0.92 11.94 -5.27
N SER A 113 -2.17 11.54 -5.05
CA SER A 113 -2.54 10.14 -4.84
C SER A 113 -2.31 9.30 -6.11
N ILE A 114 -2.50 9.86 -7.31
CA ILE A 114 -2.14 9.19 -8.57
C ILE A 114 -0.62 9.12 -8.72
N PHE A 115 0.11 10.22 -8.52
CA PHE A 115 1.57 10.23 -8.71
C PHE A 115 2.30 9.24 -7.79
N ASP A 116 1.80 9.03 -6.58
CA ASP A 116 2.32 7.99 -5.68
C ASP A 116 2.24 6.59 -6.32
N THR A 117 1.20 6.30 -7.11
CA THR A 117 1.09 4.99 -7.79
C THR A 117 2.16 4.76 -8.85
N PHE A 118 2.71 5.82 -9.48
CA PHE A 118 3.80 5.69 -10.45
C PHE A 118 5.09 5.14 -9.83
N LEU A 119 5.21 5.17 -8.49
CA LEU A 119 6.33 4.58 -7.76
C LEU A 119 6.12 3.09 -7.45
N TRP A 120 4.95 2.55 -7.78
CA TRP A 120 4.62 1.16 -7.53
C TRP A 120 5.26 0.29 -8.61
N ASN A 121 6.39 -0.33 -8.26
CA ASN A 121 7.07 -1.28 -9.13
C ASN A 121 6.41 -2.68 -9.13
N VAL A 122 5.43 -2.89 -8.25
CA VAL A 122 4.67 -4.14 -8.15
C VAL A 122 3.26 -3.87 -7.66
N GLY A 123 2.32 -4.73 -8.09
CA GLY A 123 0.90 -4.62 -7.81
C GLY A 123 0.07 -5.12 -8.98
N SER A 124 -1.23 -5.23 -8.77
CA SER A 124 -2.18 -5.63 -9.80
C SER A 124 -3.21 -4.54 -10.05
N PHE A 125 -3.83 -4.60 -11.21
CA PHE A 125 -4.91 -3.71 -11.59
C PHE A 125 -6.10 -4.49 -12.12
N GLU A 126 -7.28 -3.91 -11.94
CA GLU A 126 -8.53 -4.39 -12.51
C GLU A 126 -9.40 -3.20 -12.89
N PHE A 127 -9.85 -3.16 -14.14
CA PHE A 127 -10.76 -2.15 -14.64
C PHE A 127 -12.17 -2.70 -14.77
N HIS A 128 -13.11 -2.06 -14.06
CA HIS A 128 -14.52 -2.38 -14.08
C HIS A 128 -15.28 -1.38 -14.97
N ASP A 129 -15.68 -1.85 -16.16
CA ASP A 129 -16.44 -1.08 -17.15
C ASP A 129 -17.87 -0.82 -16.67
N GLY A 130 -18.38 0.40 -16.87
CA GLY A 130 -19.76 0.76 -16.50
C GLY A 130 -20.08 0.68 -15.00
N ALA A 131 -19.09 0.38 -14.14
CA ALA A 131 -19.26 0.45 -12.69
C ALA A 131 -19.72 1.87 -12.36
N ALA A 132 -20.90 1.97 -11.72
CA ALA A 132 -21.55 3.23 -11.38
C ALA A 132 -20.69 4.02 -10.38
N SER A 133 -19.66 4.71 -10.90
CA SER A 133 -19.03 5.82 -10.21
C SER A 133 -20.19 6.74 -9.85
N HIS A 134 -20.46 6.90 -8.55
CA HIS A 134 -21.56 7.67 -8.05
C HIS A 134 -21.55 9.05 -8.73
N GLN A 135 -22.42 9.25 -9.72
CA GLN A 135 -22.60 10.50 -10.49
C GLN A 135 -22.90 11.72 -9.62
N LYS A 136 -23.06 11.53 -8.30
CA LYS A 136 -23.43 12.55 -7.32
C LYS A 136 -22.29 13.54 -6.96
N SER A 137 -21.05 13.36 -7.46
CA SER A 137 -19.98 14.35 -7.24
C SER A 137 -18.94 14.45 -8.37
N MET A 138 -19.35 14.74 -9.61
CA MET A 138 -18.41 15.27 -10.61
C MET A 138 -17.92 16.67 -10.19
N LEU A 139 -17.00 16.72 -9.23
CA LEU A 139 -16.33 17.96 -8.81
C LEU A 139 -15.08 18.23 -9.66
N LEU A 140 -14.58 17.23 -10.38
CA LEU A 140 -13.32 17.28 -11.14
C LEU A 140 -13.42 16.55 -12.48
N SER A 141 -12.61 17.01 -13.43
CA SER A 141 -12.43 16.40 -14.76
C SER A 141 -10.99 16.62 -15.22
N LEU A 142 -10.08 15.78 -14.74
CA LEU A 142 -8.65 15.90 -15.01
C LEU A 142 -8.26 15.21 -16.31
N ASP A 143 -7.37 15.85 -17.04
CA ASP A 143 -6.80 15.31 -18.26
C ASP A 143 -5.76 14.23 -17.95
N VAL A 144 -5.94 13.05 -18.52
CA VAL A 144 -5.05 11.90 -18.26
C VAL A 144 -3.65 12.14 -18.81
N THR A 145 -3.52 12.79 -19.97
CA THR A 145 -2.23 13.00 -20.62
C THR A 145 -1.31 13.84 -19.74
N GLY A 146 -1.84 14.93 -19.19
CA GLY A 146 -1.09 15.78 -18.25
C GLY A 146 -0.61 15.01 -17.01
N ILE A 147 -1.49 14.16 -16.46
CA ILE A 147 -1.15 13.31 -15.30
C ILE A 147 -0.05 12.30 -15.64
N VAL A 148 -0.14 11.64 -16.81
CA VAL A 148 0.86 10.65 -17.23
C VAL A 148 2.22 11.31 -17.45
N LEU A 149 2.27 12.44 -18.17
CA LEU A 149 3.52 13.15 -18.42
C LEU A 149 4.17 13.66 -17.14
N GLU A 150 3.38 14.24 -16.23
CA GLU A 150 3.89 14.70 -14.94
C GLU A 150 4.34 13.51 -14.07
N GLY A 151 3.57 12.42 -14.04
CA GLY A 151 3.93 11.19 -13.32
C GLY A 151 5.27 10.60 -13.77
N ALA A 152 5.47 10.47 -15.09
CA ALA A 152 6.74 10.02 -15.67
C ALA A 152 7.90 10.96 -15.33
N ARG A 153 7.69 12.28 -15.44
CA ARG A 153 8.68 13.30 -15.05
C ARG A 153 9.07 13.17 -13.58
N ARG A 154 8.09 13.00 -12.68
CA ARG A 154 8.32 12.83 -11.24
C ARG A 154 9.07 11.54 -10.92
N LEU A 155 8.78 10.45 -11.64
CA LEU A 155 9.49 9.17 -11.49
C LEU A 155 10.98 9.32 -11.83
N ASP A 156 11.31 10.03 -12.91
CA ASP A 156 12.69 10.28 -13.31
C ASP A 156 13.41 11.24 -12.36
N ASP A 157 12.73 12.29 -11.92
CA ASP A 157 13.23 13.17 -10.85
C ASP A 157 13.56 12.35 -9.60
N TRP A 158 12.67 11.44 -9.19
CA TRP A 158 12.88 10.62 -8.00
C TRP A 158 14.14 9.77 -8.09
N LYS A 159 14.43 9.18 -9.25
CA LYS A 159 15.66 8.42 -9.48
C LYS A 159 16.91 9.26 -9.25
N ARG A 160 16.87 10.55 -9.62
CA ARG A 160 17.99 11.49 -9.42
C ARG A 160 18.09 11.94 -7.96
N ILE A 161 16.96 12.34 -7.39
CA ILE A 161 16.88 12.81 -6.00
C ILE A 161 17.40 11.73 -5.05
N ARG A 162 17.00 10.46 -5.22
CA ARG A 162 17.41 9.35 -4.34
C ARG A 162 18.91 9.02 -4.40
N ARG A 163 19.65 9.52 -5.39
CA ARG A 163 21.13 9.39 -5.40
C ARG A 163 21.80 10.33 -4.40
N VAL A 164 21.13 11.44 -4.06
CA VAL A 164 21.65 12.50 -3.17
C VAL A 164 20.95 12.43 -1.81
N ILE A 165 19.61 12.42 -1.80
CA ILE A 165 18.74 12.36 -0.63
C ILE A 165 18.15 10.95 -0.54
N LYS A 166 18.85 10.06 0.17
CA LYS A 166 18.60 8.61 0.18
C LYS A 166 17.39 8.19 1.03
N GLY A 167 16.95 9.02 1.97
CA GLY A 167 15.83 8.71 2.86
C GLY A 167 15.23 9.94 3.53
N GLY A 168 14.08 9.76 4.19
CA GLY A 168 13.44 10.83 4.97
C GLY A 168 14.26 11.26 6.19
N ASP A 169 15.20 10.42 6.63
CA ASP A 169 16.15 10.71 7.68
C ASP A 169 17.36 11.56 7.24
N ALA A 170 17.40 11.95 5.96
CA ALA A 170 18.42 12.85 5.46
C ALA A 170 18.37 14.20 6.21
N VAL A 171 19.54 14.80 6.38
CA VAL A 171 19.72 16.09 7.05
C VAL A 171 20.58 16.96 6.14
N LEU A 172 20.10 18.19 5.90
CA LEU A 172 20.75 19.18 5.07
C LEU A 172 20.99 20.45 5.88
N SER A 173 22.04 21.20 5.52
CA SER A 173 22.31 22.51 6.09
C SER A 173 22.41 23.55 5.00
N ALA A 174 21.83 24.73 5.25
CA ALA A 174 22.01 25.91 4.42
C ALA A 174 23.49 26.34 4.36
N ILE A 175 23.91 26.90 3.23
CA ILE A 175 25.23 27.52 3.03
C ILE A 175 25.01 29.04 2.99
N SER A 176 25.20 29.70 4.13
CA SER A 176 24.86 31.11 4.33
C SER A 176 25.50 32.05 3.31
N GLU A 177 26.77 31.85 2.97
CA GLU A 177 27.51 32.66 2.01
C GLU A 177 26.90 32.55 0.61
N ALA A 178 26.61 31.33 0.16
CA ALA A 178 26.02 31.07 -1.16
C ALA A 178 24.58 31.61 -1.29
N ILE A 179 23.84 31.66 -0.17
CA ILE A 179 22.50 32.23 -0.10
C ILE A 179 22.56 33.76 -0.23
N ALA A 180 23.48 34.41 0.48
CA ALA A 180 23.64 35.86 0.47
C ALA A 180 23.90 36.40 -0.95
N GLU A 181 24.66 35.66 -1.76
CA GLU A 181 24.95 36.01 -3.16
C GLU A 181 23.75 35.88 -4.12
N ARG A 182 22.66 35.22 -3.70
CA ARG A 182 21.50 34.89 -4.56
C ARG A 182 20.20 35.58 -4.15
N LEU A 183 20.28 36.57 -3.26
CA LEU A 183 19.10 37.35 -2.88
C LEU A 183 18.61 38.25 -4.02
N PRO A 184 17.28 38.45 -4.17
CA PRO A 184 16.21 37.86 -3.36
C PRO A 184 15.89 36.41 -3.76
N LEU A 185 15.53 35.60 -2.77
CA LEU A 185 15.09 34.22 -2.98
C LEU A 185 13.59 34.15 -3.28
N ALA A 186 13.18 33.10 -3.99
CA ALA A 186 11.76 32.76 -4.10
C ALA A 186 11.18 32.45 -2.70
N PRO A 187 9.90 32.74 -2.43
CA PRO A 187 9.31 32.51 -1.10
C PRO A 187 9.42 31.06 -0.60
N GLU A 188 9.25 30.07 -1.49
CA GLU A 188 9.38 28.64 -1.15
C GLU A 188 10.82 28.26 -0.81
N ASP A 189 11.80 28.75 -1.58
CA ASP A 189 13.24 28.58 -1.31
C ASP A 189 13.59 29.19 0.06
N ALA A 190 13.08 30.39 0.36
CA ALA A 190 13.36 31.08 1.63
C ALA A 190 12.78 30.34 2.84
N ASP A 191 11.54 29.84 2.77
CA ASP A 191 10.89 29.14 3.89
C ASP A 191 11.60 27.82 4.22
N ILE A 192 11.98 27.02 3.21
CA ILE A 192 12.69 25.77 3.48
C ILE A 192 14.10 26.04 4.02
N LEU A 193 14.83 27.00 3.45
CA LEU A 193 16.21 27.34 3.86
C LEU A 193 16.24 27.82 5.31
N ALA A 194 15.25 28.61 5.75
CA ALA A 194 15.13 29.09 7.12
C ALA A 194 14.94 27.95 8.15
N ARG A 195 14.51 26.76 7.70
CA ARG A 195 14.26 25.58 8.56
C ARG A 195 15.43 24.59 8.57
N LEU A 196 16.44 24.79 7.73
CA LEU A 196 17.61 23.93 7.63
C LEU A 196 18.68 24.34 8.66
N ASP A 197 18.48 23.92 9.91
CA ASP A 197 19.43 24.10 11.01
C ASP A 197 20.61 23.11 11.01
N GLY A 198 20.67 22.20 10.03
CA GLY A 198 21.70 21.16 9.94
C GLY A 198 21.47 19.96 10.86
N THR A 199 20.32 19.87 11.53
CA THR A 199 19.92 18.75 12.40
C THR A 199 18.54 18.19 12.06
N LYS A 200 17.65 19.04 11.53
CA LYS A 200 16.29 18.66 11.15
C LYS A 200 16.27 17.69 9.97
N ARG A 201 15.46 16.64 10.10
CA ARG A 201 15.32 15.60 9.08
C ARG A 201 14.28 15.94 8.02
N VAL A 202 14.42 15.37 6.83
CA VAL A 202 13.48 15.56 5.72
C VAL A 202 12.05 15.12 6.06
N ASP A 203 11.88 14.01 6.79
CA ASP A 203 10.58 13.50 7.26
C ASP A 203 9.88 14.50 8.18
N GLN A 204 10.63 15.17 9.05
CA GLN A 204 10.15 16.24 9.90
C GLN A 204 9.79 17.50 9.10
N LEU A 205 10.58 17.86 8.08
CA LEU A 205 10.28 18.99 7.20
C LEU A 205 8.95 18.79 6.45
N VAL A 206 8.66 17.57 5.99
CA VAL A 206 7.38 17.22 5.36
C VAL A 206 6.20 17.50 6.28
N ILE A 207 6.33 17.17 7.57
CA ILE A 207 5.30 17.41 8.59
C ILE A 207 5.21 18.91 8.91
N ASP A 208 6.34 19.55 9.22
CA ASP A 208 6.41 20.96 9.63
C ASP A 208 5.89 21.92 8.55
N MET A 209 6.24 21.66 7.29
CA MET A 209 5.84 22.47 6.14
C MET A 209 4.52 22.00 5.53
N ARG A 210 3.95 20.90 6.04
CA ARG A 210 2.68 20.31 5.58
C ARG A 210 2.60 20.16 4.06
N THR A 211 3.74 19.78 3.48
CA THR A 211 3.96 19.75 2.04
C THR A 211 4.29 18.31 1.62
N PRO A 212 3.73 17.79 0.51
CA PRO A 212 4.00 16.43 0.06
C PRO A 212 5.48 16.09 -0.05
N GLU A 213 5.83 14.83 0.25
CA GLU A 213 7.23 14.36 0.30
C GLU A 213 8.00 14.68 -0.98
N TYR A 214 7.40 14.41 -2.14
CA TYR A 214 8.04 14.69 -3.44
C TYR A 214 8.44 16.16 -3.56
N LYS A 215 7.56 17.10 -3.19
CA LYS A 215 7.85 18.54 -3.31
C LYS A 215 9.00 18.97 -2.41
N ILE A 216 9.00 18.54 -1.15
CA ILE A 216 10.10 18.85 -0.21
C ILE A 216 11.42 18.29 -0.73
N ASN A 217 11.44 17.03 -1.14
CA ASN A 217 12.66 16.40 -1.63
C ASN A 217 13.15 17.01 -2.94
N LYS A 218 12.25 17.37 -3.84
CA LYS A 218 12.58 18.06 -5.10
C LYS A 218 13.17 19.44 -4.84
N LEU A 219 12.57 20.22 -3.94
CA LEU A 219 13.06 21.53 -3.55
C LEU A 219 14.46 21.46 -2.93
N LEU A 220 14.66 20.54 -1.98
CA LEU A 220 15.98 20.32 -1.36
C LEU A 220 17.04 19.87 -2.38
N PHE A 221 16.66 18.99 -3.30
CA PHE A 221 17.55 18.55 -4.37
C PHE A 221 17.92 19.71 -5.31
N ASP A 222 16.97 20.54 -5.72
CA ASP A 222 17.24 21.67 -6.60
C ASP A 222 18.10 22.74 -5.90
N LEU A 223 17.89 22.97 -4.60
CA LEU A 223 18.76 23.84 -3.79
C LEU A 223 20.18 23.26 -3.66
N HIS A 224 20.31 21.94 -3.56
CA HIS A 224 21.60 21.26 -3.53
C HIS A 224 22.34 21.41 -4.86
N GLU A 225 21.66 21.19 -5.99
CA GLU A 225 22.24 21.39 -7.33
C GLU A 225 22.66 22.84 -7.57
N LYS A 226 21.94 23.82 -6.99
CA LYS A 226 22.32 25.24 -6.99
C LYS A 226 23.51 25.55 -6.07
N GLY A 227 23.95 24.61 -5.22
CA GLY A 227 24.99 24.82 -4.22
C GLY A 227 24.57 25.72 -3.06
N LEU A 228 23.27 25.82 -2.78
CA LEU A 228 22.72 26.61 -1.67
C LEU A 228 22.61 25.82 -0.36
N VAL A 229 22.57 24.50 -0.46
CA VAL A 229 22.55 23.58 0.69
C VAL A 229 23.59 22.49 0.49
N ARG A 230 24.10 21.95 1.59
CA ARG A 230 24.96 20.76 1.60
C ARG A 230 24.30 19.63 2.37
N ILE A 231 24.62 18.41 1.95
CA ILE A 231 24.19 17.19 2.64
C ILE A 231 25.05 17.00 3.88
N VAL A 232 24.44 17.03 5.07
CA VAL A 232 25.10 16.70 6.34
C VAL A 232 25.03 15.19 6.57
N ASN A 233 23.84 14.62 6.34
CA ASN A 233 23.60 13.19 6.30
C ASN A 233 22.70 12.91 5.09
N ALA A 234 23.15 12.03 4.19
CA ALA A 234 22.36 11.66 3.01
C ALA A 234 21.08 10.88 3.37
N GLY A 235 20.96 10.43 4.62
CA GLY A 235 19.90 9.54 5.06
C GLY A 235 20.08 8.13 4.49
N GLY A 236 19.04 7.32 4.66
CA GLY A 236 19.05 5.90 4.36
C GLY A 236 19.70 5.06 5.46
N ASN A 237 19.99 5.65 6.63
CA ASN A 237 20.57 4.97 7.80
C ASN A 237 19.50 4.47 8.77
N LEU A 238 18.30 5.05 8.75
CA LEU A 238 17.08 4.53 9.39
C LEU A 238 16.56 3.25 8.71
N GLY A 239 17.47 2.48 8.11
CA GLY A 239 17.13 1.68 6.94
C GLY A 239 16.77 2.57 5.76
N GLU A 240 16.82 2.03 4.55
CA GLU A 240 16.20 2.72 3.42
C GLU A 240 14.77 3.08 3.80
N ASN A 241 14.28 4.27 3.44
CA ASN A 241 12.93 4.77 3.69
C ASN A 241 11.95 3.61 4.03
N PRO A 242 11.24 3.59 5.18
CA PRO A 242 10.35 2.49 5.52
C PRO A 242 9.44 2.06 4.35
N SER A 243 9.05 2.99 3.47
CA SER A 243 8.37 2.71 2.21
C SER A 243 9.18 1.86 1.22
N LEU A 244 10.47 2.17 1.00
CA LEU A 244 11.44 1.43 0.18
C LEU A 244 11.88 0.10 0.81
N GLN A 245 12.16 0.08 2.12
CA GLN A 245 12.49 -1.17 2.84
C GLN A 245 11.32 -2.13 2.82
N LEU A 246 10.12 -1.62 3.06
CA LEU A 246 8.93 -2.43 2.96
C LEU A 246 8.71 -2.87 1.50
N GLN A 247 8.96 -2.01 0.50
CA GLN A 247 8.95 -2.38 -0.92
C GLN A 247 9.96 -3.50 -1.26
N ARG A 248 11.14 -3.52 -0.64
CA ARG A 248 12.10 -4.62 -0.78
C ARG A 248 11.63 -5.89 -0.11
N ALA A 249 11.15 -5.79 1.14
CA ALA A 249 10.55 -6.93 1.83
C ALA A 249 9.41 -7.54 0.99
N ARG A 250 8.57 -6.71 0.38
CA ARG A 250 7.50 -7.12 -0.54
C ARG A 250 8.03 -7.84 -1.78
N ALA A 251 9.01 -7.27 -2.46
CA ALA A 251 9.64 -7.91 -3.63
C ALA A 251 10.27 -9.27 -3.27
N LEU A 252 10.75 -9.42 -2.03
CA LEU A 252 11.24 -10.70 -1.52
C LEU A 252 10.08 -11.68 -1.25
N VAL A 253 8.95 -11.23 -0.71
CA VAL A 253 7.74 -12.05 -0.53
C VAL A 253 7.23 -12.58 -1.88
N GLU A 254 7.11 -11.72 -2.89
CA GLU A 254 6.65 -12.09 -4.23
C GLU A 254 7.58 -13.10 -4.90
N LYS A 255 8.89 -12.93 -4.71
CA LYS A 255 9.91 -13.89 -5.17
C LYS A 255 10.00 -15.14 -4.28
N GLN A 256 9.06 -15.34 -3.35
CA GLN A 256 9.02 -16.40 -2.35
C GLN A 256 10.27 -16.54 -1.46
N LYS A 257 11.09 -15.49 -1.38
CA LYS A 257 12.25 -15.39 -0.49
C LYS A 257 11.81 -14.93 0.90
N LEU A 258 10.94 -15.72 1.53
CA LEU A 258 10.23 -15.36 2.76
C LEU A 258 11.15 -15.11 3.97
N GLN A 259 12.29 -15.80 4.06
CA GLN A 259 13.26 -15.58 5.14
C GLN A 259 13.99 -14.24 5.00
N GLU A 260 14.41 -13.89 3.78
CA GLU A 260 15.01 -12.59 3.47
C GLU A 260 14.00 -11.45 3.73
N ALA A 261 12.73 -11.65 3.33
CA ALA A 261 11.65 -10.72 3.61
C ALA A 261 11.41 -10.50 5.12
N GLN A 262 11.41 -11.60 5.90
CA GLN A 262 11.26 -11.53 7.35
C GLN A 262 12.39 -10.74 8.00
N GLU A 263 13.62 -10.91 7.53
CA GLU A 263 14.78 -10.21 8.08
C GLU A 263 14.72 -8.70 7.79
N GLU A 264 14.31 -8.31 6.59
CA GLU A 264 14.09 -6.90 6.24
C GLU A 264 12.97 -6.28 7.09
N LEU A 265 11.85 -6.98 7.28
CA LEU A 265 10.75 -6.49 8.13
C LEU A 265 11.17 -6.35 9.60
N ARG A 266 12.03 -7.26 10.11
CA ARG A 266 12.57 -7.15 11.48
C ARG A 266 13.43 -5.91 11.64
N ARG A 267 14.19 -5.51 10.61
CA ARG A 267 14.99 -4.28 10.63
C ARG A 267 14.08 -3.05 10.75
N ILE A 268 13.01 -2.98 9.95
CA ILE A 268 12.01 -1.90 10.04
C ILE A 268 11.39 -1.83 11.43
N LEU A 269 10.93 -2.97 11.97
CA LEU A 269 10.24 -3.03 13.25
C LEU A 269 11.15 -2.80 14.47
N LYS A 270 12.47 -3.01 14.32
CA LYS A 270 13.45 -2.66 15.35
C LYS A 270 13.51 -1.15 15.56
N ASP A 271 13.51 -0.39 14.47
CA ASP A 271 13.61 1.06 14.51
C ASP A 271 12.23 1.73 14.70
N GLN A 272 11.16 1.10 14.20
CA GLN A 272 9.79 1.58 14.32
C GLN A 272 8.83 0.46 14.78
N PRO A 273 8.77 0.15 16.09
CA PRO A 273 7.96 -0.97 16.61
C PRO A 273 6.47 -0.86 16.32
N ARG A 274 5.94 0.37 16.17
CA ARG A 274 4.52 0.64 15.89
C ARG A 274 4.21 0.86 14.40
N HIS A 275 5.14 0.54 13.49
CA HIS A 275 4.90 0.68 12.06
C HIS A 275 3.78 -0.29 11.62
N LEU A 276 2.60 0.26 11.32
CA LEU A 276 1.38 -0.52 11.09
C LEU A 276 1.56 -1.53 9.94
N ASP A 277 2.11 -1.05 8.84
CA ASP A 277 2.28 -1.80 7.60
C ASP A 277 3.34 -2.90 7.69
N ALA A 278 4.49 -2.62 8.31
CA ALA A 278 5.52 -3.62 8.56
C ALA A 278 5.03 -4.71 9.53
N ASN A 279 4.21 -4.36 10.53
CA ASN A 279 3.59 -5.33 11.44
C ASN A 279 2.59 -6.24 10.71
N LYS A 280 1.70 -5.66 9.89
CA LYS A 280 0.76 -6.45 9.06
C LYS A 280 1.49 -7.39 8.11
N MET A 281 2.52 -6.89 7.44
CA MET A 281 3.30 -7.69 6.50
C MET A 281 4.15 -8.76 7.20
N MET A 282 4.69 -8.45 8.38
CA MET A 282 5.36 -9.44 9.23
C MET A 282 4.43 -10.58 9.61
N ALA A 283 3.16 -10.29 9.95
CA ALA A 283 2.16 -11.32 10.22
C ALA A 283 1.90 -12.21 8.98
N VAL A 284 1.72 -11.61 7.80
CA VAL A 284 1.56 -12.36 6.54
C VAL A 284 2.77 -13.23 6.25
N VAL A 285 4.00 -12.70 6.39
CA VAL A 285 5.23 -13.46 6.17
C VAL A 285 5.39 -14.59 7.19
N GLN A 286 5.01 -14.36 8.44
CA GLN A 286 5.00 -15.39 9.48
C GLN A 286 4.01 -16.51 9.15
N ASP A 287 2.78 -16.16 8.75
CA ASP A 287 1.79 -17.15 8.32
C ASP A 287 2.30 -17.99 7.14
N LEU A 288 2.87 -17.36 6.10
CA LEU A 288 3.43 -18.07 4.95
C LEU A 288 4.64 -18.96 5.31
N LEU A 289 5.47 -18.52 6.27
CA LEU A 289 6.58 -19.33 6.78
C LEU A 289 6.11 -20.51 7.64
N GLU A 290 5.00 -20.36 8.36
CA GLU A 290 4.37 -21.42 9.13
C GLU A 290 3.71 -22.46 8.21
N GLU A 291 3.03 -22.02 7.15
CA GLU A 291 2.46 -22.90 6.12
C GLU A 291 3.53 -23.77 5.45
N LYS A 292 4.72 -23.22 5.15
CA LYS A 292 5.86 -23.99 4.61
C LYS A 292 6.56 -24.89 5.64
N LYS A 293 6.30 -24.71 6.94
CA LYS A 293 6.88 -25.51 8.03
C LYS A 293 5.97 -26.64 8.51
N LEU A 294 4.76 -26.76 7.96
CA LEU A 294 3.87 -27.84 8.33
C LEU A 294 4.55 -29.18 8.03
N ASP A 295 4.81 -29.95 9.08
CA ASP A 295 5.45 -31.26 8.97
C ASP A 295 4.50 -32.18 8.21
N GLN A 296 4.88 -32.49 6.98
CA GLN A 296 4.03 -33.23 6.05
C GLN A 296 3.88 -34.70 6.46
N ASP A 297 4.70 -35.17 7.39
CA ASP A 297 4.65 -36.55 7.89
C ASP A 297 3.66 -36.71 9.05
N LEU A 298 3.02 -35.62 9.50
CA LEU A 298 1.95 -35.68 10.48
C LEU A 298 0.65 -36.18 9.85
N VAL A 299 -0.13 -36.91 10.65
CA VAL A 299 -1.44 -37.44 10.29
C VAL A 299 -2.50 -36.45 10.79
N PRO A 300 -3.28 -35.80 9.90
CA PRO A 300 -4.38 -34.94 10.32
C PRO A 300 -5.59 -35.80 10.74
N GLU A 301 -6.33 -35.31 11.73
CA GLU A 301 -7.57 -35.87 12.25
C GLU A 301 -8.60 -34.74 12.42
N LEU A 302 -9.89 -35.06 12.22
CA LEU A 302 -10.96 -34.13 12.57
C LEU A 302 -11.00 -33.93 14.09
N ALA A 303 -10.96 -32.67 14.51
CA ALA A 303 -11.08 -32.26 15.91
C ALA A 303 -12.52 -31.89 16.29
N VAL A 304 -13.40 -31.73 15.29
CA VAL A 304 -14.84 -31.44 15.44
C VAL A 304 -15.69 -32.63 14.98
N SER A 305 -16.95 -32.67 15.41
CA SER A 305 -17.90 -33.69 14.95
C SER A 305 -18.29 -33.49 13.48
N LEU A 306 -18.81 -34.55 12.83
CA LEU A 306 -19.26 -34.45 11.43
C LEU A 306 -20.43 -33.45 11.27
N ASP A 307 -21.36 -33.41 12.22
CA ASP A 307 -22.49 -32.47 12.20
C ASP A 307 -22.03 -30.99 12.34
N GLU A 308 -21.00 -30.77 13.15
CA GLU A 308 -20.36 -29.46 13.33
C GLU A 308 -19.56 -29.05 12.08
N LEU A 309 -18.87 -30.00 11.43
CA LEU A 309 -18.16 -29.75 10.19
C LEU A 309 -19.12 -29.32 9.06
N MET A 310 -20.29 -29.95 8.96
CA MET A 310 -21.33 -29.65 7.95
C MET A 310 -22.01 -28.30 8.14
N THR A 311 -21.98 -27.76 9.36
CA THR A 311 -22.52 -26.44 9.69
C THR A 311 -21.45 -25.33 9.69
N THR A 312 -20.18 -25.72 9.60
CA THR A 312 -19.06 -24.78 9.49
C THR A 312 -18.99 -24.20 8.08
N ASN A 313 -18.81 -22.88 7.96
CA ASN A 313 -18.60 -22.22 6.67
C ASN A 313 -17.21 -22.60 6.12
N LEU A 314 -17.15 -23.65 5.31
CA LEU A 314 -15.96 -24.13 4.62
C LEU A 314 -16.02 -23.73 3.15
N GLY A 315 -14.90 -23.23 2.63
CA GLY A 315 -14.75 -23.06 1.18
C GLY A 315 -14.71 -24.42 0.46
N PRO A 316 -14.97 -24.46 -0.86
CA PRO A 316 -14.98 -25.72 -1.63
C PRO A 316 -13.67 -26.54 -1.49
N ASN A 317 -12.52 -25.88 -1.52
CA ASN A 317 -11.21 -26.53 -1.39
C ASN A 317 -10.93 -26.99 0.05
N GLU A 318 -11.44 -26.26 1.06
CA GLU A 318 -11.37 -26.65 2.47
C GLU A 318 -12.22 -27.89 2.75
N ALA A 319 -13.46 -27.93 2.23
CA ALA A 319 -14.35 -29.08 2.35
C ALA A 319 -13.78 -30.32 1.65
N PHE A 320 -13.17 -30.13 0.48
CA PHE A 320 -12.50 -31.22 -0.23
C PHE A 320 -11.38 -31.83 0.62
N LEU A 321 -10.46 -31.02 1.14
CA LEU A 321 -9.34 -31.54 1.94
C LEU A 321 -9.81 -32.15 3.25
N ALA A 322 -10.79 -31.53 3.94
CA ALA A 322 -11.39 -32.09 5.14
C ALA A 322 -12.03 -33.48 4.88
N SER A 323 -12.64 -33.70 3.71
CA SER A 323 -13.20 -35.01 3.33
C SER A 323 -12.17 -36.13 3.15
N ARG A 324 -10.89 -35.76 2.95
CA ARG A 324 -9.78 -36.72 2.80
C ARG A 324 -9.02 -36.97 4.10
N VAL A 325 -9.36 -36.24 5.16
CA VAL A 325 -8.83 -36.47 6.51
C VAL A 325 -9.53 -37.67 7.13
N ASN A 326 -8.82 -38.80 7.18
CA ASN A 326 -9.32 -40.06 7.74
C ASN A 326 -8.57 -40.50 9.02
N GLY A 327 -7.60 -39.71 9.49
CA GLY A 327 -6.77 -40.07 10.64
C GLY A 327 -5.74 -41.17 10.37
N LEU A 328 -5.50 -41.54 9.11
CA LEU A 328 -4.54 -42.57 8.72
C LEU A 328 -3.47 -42.05 7.76
N TRP A 329 -3.85 -41.16 6.84
CA TRP A 329 -2.96 -40.64 5.82
C TRP A 329 -2.20 -39.43 6.33
N THR A 330 -0.91 -39.34 5.98
CA THR A 330 -0.14 -38.14 6.29
C THR A 330 -0.60 -36.95 5.45
N ILE A 331 -0.26 -35.74 5.87
CA ILE A 331 -0.47 -34.54 5.05
C ILE A 331 0.19 -34.73 3.68
N ARG A 332 1.38 -35.33 3.62
CA ARG A 332 2.09 -35.67 2.37
C ARG A 332 1.26 -36.57 1.44
N ASP A 333 0.64 -37.61 2.00
CA ASP A 333 -0.20 -38.54 1.22
C ASP A 333 -1.43 -37.83 0.65
N ILE A 334 -2.08 -36.99 1.45
CA ILE A 334 -3.27 -36.23 1.01
C ILE A 334 -2.88 -35.19 -0.06
N LEU A 335 -1.73 -34.53 0.07
CA LEU A 335 -1.20 -33.61 -0.95
C LEU A 335 -0.98 -34.32 -2.29
N SER A 336 -0.54 -35.58 -2.28
CA SER A 336 -0.26 -36.33 -3.52
C SER A 336 -1.49 -36.66 -4.37
N ILE A 337 -2.69 -36.59 -3.78
CA ILE A 337 -3.96 -36.94 -4.44
C ILE A 337 -4.92 -35.74 -4.57
N ALA A 338 -4.56 -34.58 -4.04
CA ALA A 338 -5.36 -33.38 -4.12
C ALA A 338 -5.27 -32.77 -5.54
N PRO A 339 -6.38 -32.30 -6.14
CA PRO A 339 -6.39 -31.74 -7.49
C PRO A 339 -5.97 -30.25 -7.52
N PHE A 340 -5.27 -29.77 -6.50
CA PHE A 340 -4.87 -28.37 -6.34
C PHE A 340 -3.36 -28.25 -6.08
N GLU A 341 -2.82 -27.03 -6.18
CA GLU A 341 -1.39 -26.78 -5.96
C GLU A 341 -0.96 -27.17 -4.52
N PRO A 342 0.19 -27.85 -4.33
CA PRO A 342 0.62 -28.33 -3.02
C PRO A 342 0.73 -27.23 -1.95
N ASN A 343 1.17 -26.03 -2.35
CA ASN A 343 1.26 -24.89 -1.43
C ASN A 343 -0.12 -24.38 -1.00
N GLU A 344 -1.11 -24.42 -1.89
CA GLU A 344 -2.50 -24.06 -1.56
C GLU A 344 -3.08 -25.04 -0.55
N CYS A 345 -2.81 -26.33 -0.75
CA CYS A 345 -3.27 -27.38 0.16
C CYS A 345 -2.62 -27.29 1.54
N LEU A 346 -1.31 -27.01 1.61
CA LEU A 346 -0.60 -26.75 2.87
C LEU A 346 -1.18 -25.54 3.62
N GLY A 347 -1.52 -24.47 2.89
CA GLY A 347 -2.19 -23.30 3.46
C GLY A 347 -3.58 -23.62 4.02
N ILE A 348 -4.35 -24.45 3.31
CA ILE A 348 -5.65 -24.91 3.81
C ILE A 348 -5.49 -25.77 5.06
N PHE A 349 -4.54 -26.71 5.09
CA PHE A 349 -4.28 -27.51 6.30
C PHE A 349 -3.89 -26.64 7.50
N SER A 350 -3.00 -25.67 7.30
CA SER A 350 -2.62 -24.70 8.34
C SER A 350 -3.83 -23.92 8.87
N LYS A 351 -4.70 -23.43 7.98
CA LYS A 351 -5.94 -22.72 8.37
C LYS A 351 -6.89 -23.61 9.15
N LEU A 352 -7.13 -24.85 8.70
CA LEU A 352 -8.03 -25.78 9.38
C LEU A 352 -7.50 -26.20 10.77
N LEU A 353 -6.18 -26.33 10.92
CA LEU A 353 -5.52 -26.57 12.20
C LEU A 353 -5.64 -25.34 13.13
N LYS A 354 -5.38 -24.13 12.62
CA LYS A 354 -5.54 -22.87 13.38
C LYS A 354 -6.99 -22.64 13.84
N ARG A 355 -7.97 -23.03 13.02
CA ARG A 355 -9.41 -22.96 13.34
C ARG A 355 -9.87 -24.06 14.31
N GLY A 356 -8.99 -24.99 14.69
CA GLY A 356 -9.33 -26.11 15.57
C GLY A 356 -10.28 -27.13 14.93
N ILE A 357 -10.44 -27.10 13.61
CA ILE A 357 -11.26 -28.05 12.86
C ILE A 357 -10.50 -29.36 12.66
N LEU A 358 -9.18 -29.24 12.47
CA LEU A 358 -8.25 -30.36 12.42
C LEU A 358 -7.32 -30.32 13.64
N LYS A 359 -6.77 -31.49 13.97
CA LYS A 359 -5.62 -31.69 14.85
C LYS A 359 -4.63 -32.63 14.15
N THR A 360 -3.37 -32.64 14.57
CA THR A 360 -2.36 -33.55 14.01
C THR A 360 -1.81 -34.51 15.06
N THR A 361 -1.57 -35.75 14.66
CA THR A 361 -0.87 -36.77 15.44
C THR A 361 0.38 -37.24 14.70
N LYS A 362 1.34 -37.82 15.45
CA LYS A 362 2.49 -38.47 14.83
C LYS A 362 2.07 -39.85 14.31
N PRO A 363 2.57 -40.30 13.16
CA PRO A 363 2.27 -41.63 12.66
C PRO A 363 2.74 -42.68 13.68
N ALA A 364 1.89 -43.67 13.94
CA ALA A 364 2.23 -44.76 14.86
C ALA A 364 3.51 -45.47 14.38
N GLN A 365 4.54 -45.53 15.22
CA GLN A 365 5.77 -46.25 14.89
C GLN A 365 5.51 -47.76 14.86
N GLY A 366 5.23 -48.28 13.66
CA GLY A 366 5.55 -49.63 13.23
C GLY A 366 4.68 -50.80 13.73
N GLY A 367 4.04 -51.47 12.78
CA GLY A 367 3.86 -52.91 12.78
C GLY A 367 2.45 -53.42 13.12
N ASP A 368 1.64 -53.69 12.11
CA ASP A 368 1.44 -55.10 11.74
C ASP A 368 0.96 -55.25 10.31
N GLN A 369 1.51 -56.27 9.66
CA GLN A 369 1.13 -56.70 8.32
C GLN A 369 -0.32 -57.23 8.36
N LEU A 370 -1.22 -56.64 7.58
CA LEU A 370 -2.40 -57.36 7.12
C LEU A 370 -2.26 -57.58 5.62
N GLY A 371 -1.81 -58.81 5.33
CA GLY A 371 -1.53 -59.29 4.00
C GLY A 371 -2.77 -59.28 3.10
N PHE A 372 -2.49 -59.03 1.83
CA PHE A 372 -3.34 -59.45 0.74
C PHE A 372 -3.61 -60.95 0.87
N GLN A 373 -4.88 -61.32 1.08
CA GLN A 373 -5.41 -62.56 0.55
C GLN A 373 -6.44 -62.25 -0.52
N ARG A 374 -6.33 -63.05 -1.58
CA ARG A 374 -6.90 -62.90 -2.93
C ARG A 374 -8.42 -63.02 -2.98
#